data_AF-A0AAJ2E5E7-F1
#
_entry.id   AF-A0AAJ2E5E7-F1
#
_cell.length_a   1.000
_cell.length_b   1.000
_cell.length_c   1.000
_cell.angle_alpha   90.00
_cell.angle_beta   90.00
_cell.angle_gamma   90.00
#
_symmetry.space_group_name_H-M   'P 1'
#
loop_
_entity.id
_entity.type
_entity.pdbx_description
1 polymer ?
#
loop_
_entity_poly.entity_id
_entity_poly.type
_entity_poly.pdbx_seq_one_letter_code
_entity_poly.pdbx_strand_id
1 'polypeptide(L)'
;MASKFRISHLILFATVVSCAASALAQPVAPIGDPSAPKTRAQVKQEFLAWRAAGYDPNDWLNYPDNAMRAGQIVSQQRQAQRATGAN
;
A
#
# COMPACT_ATOMS: atom_id res chain seq x y z
N MET A 1 -18.15 -35.99 -35.84
CA MET A 1 -18.34 -34.55 -36.14
C MET A 1 -19.13 -33.96 -34.97
N ALA A 2 -18.75 -32.93 -34.24
CA ALA A 2 -18.03 -31.71 -34.62
C ALA A 2 -17.16 -31.20 -33.45
N SER A 3 -15.95 -30.73 -33.79
CA SER A 3 -15.03 -30.02 -32.90
C SER A 3 -15.49 -28.57 -32.74
N LYS A 4 -15.70 -28.11 -31.51
CA LYS A 4 -16.02 -26.71 -31.20
C LYS A 4 -14.76 -26.01 -30.68
N PHE A 5 -14.15 -25.24 -31.57
CA PHE A 5 -13.14 -24.23 -31.29
C PHE A 5 -13.54 -23.39 -30.05
N ARG A 6 -12.79 -23.51 -28.95
CA ARG A 6 -12.80 -22.52 -27.87
C ARG A 6 -11.55 -21.67 -28.03
N ILE A 7 -11.71 -20.60 -28.81
CA ILE A 7 -10.73 -19.54 -28.98
C ILE A 7 -10.34 -19.07 -27.58
N SER A 8 -9.05 -19.20 -27.30
CA SER A 8 -8.43 -19.10 -26.01
C SER A 8 -8.62 -17.69 -25.40
N HIS A 9 -9.40 -17.61 -24.31
CA HIS A 9 -9.48 -16.41 -23.46
C HIS A 9 -8.12 -15.98 -22.88
N LEU A 10 -7.08 -16.81 -23.03
CA LEU A 10 -5.73 -16.51 -22.54
C LEU A 10 -5.05 -15.34 -23.26
N ILE A 11 -5.51 -14.92 -24.43
CA ILE A 11 -4.84 -13.84 -25.19
C ILE A 11 -5.38 -12.46 -24.79
N LEU A 12 -6.61 -12.34 -24.27
CA LEU A 12 -7.19 -11.05 -23.89
C LEU A 12 -6.73 -10.54 -22.52
N PHE A 13 -6.24 -11.41 -21.63
CA PHE A 13 -5.72 -10.99 -20.31
C PHE A 13 -4.29 -10.46 -20.34
N ALA A 14 -3.53 -10.73 -21.41
CA ALA A 14 -2.09 -10.44 -21.45
C ALA A 14 -1.75 -8.95 -21.67
N THR A 15 -2.69 -8.11 -22.11
CA THR A 15 -2.40 -6.73 -22.55
C THR A 15 -2.73 -5.64 -21.54
N VAL A 16 -3.50 -5.92 -20.47
CA VAL A 16 -3.81 -4.91 -19.43
C VAL A 16 -2.65 -4.75 -18.43
N VAL A 17 -1.76 -5.72 -18.33
CA VAL A 17 -0.65 -5.73 -17.36
C VAL A 17 0.51 -4.78 -17.75
N SER A 18 0.63 -4.39 -19.02
CA SER A 18 1.84 -3.72 -19.53
C SER A 18 1.87 -2.19 -19.40
N CYS A 19 0.75 -1.51 -19.09
CA CYS A 19 0.67 -0.04 -19.14
C CYS A 19 1.06 0.67 -17.82
N ALA A 20 1.36 -0.06 -16.74
CA ALA A 20 1.72 0.54 -15.45
C ALA A 20 3.22 0.89 -15.30
N ALA A 21 4.06 0.59 -16.30
CA ALA A 21 5.52 0.63 -16.16
C ALA A 21 6.15 2.04 -16.22
N SER A 22 5.47 3.05 -16.76
CA SER A 22 6.13 4.31 -17.13
C SER A 22 6.18 5.40 -16.03
N ALA A 23 5.64 5.14 -14.84
CA ALA A 23 5.67 6.09 -13.72
C ALA A 23 6.65 5.70 -12.58
N LEU A 24 7.42 4.61 -12.76
CA LEU A 24 8.19 3.96 -11.69
C LEU A 24 9.68 4.34 -11.65
N ALA A 25 10.13 5.35 -12.40
CA ALA A 25 11.53 5.80 -12.39
C ALA A 25 11.90 6.63 -11.13
N GLN A 26 11.28 6.32 -9.98
CA GLN A 26 11.77 6.80 -8.68
C GLN A 26 12.78 5.78 -8.18
N PRO A 27 13.92 6.21 -7.59
CA PRO A 27 14.83 5.28 -6.93
C PRO A 27 14.00 4.41 -5.99
N VAL A 28 13.88 3.12 -6.31
CA VAL A 28 13.30 2.14 -5.42
C VAL A 28 14.33 2.00 -4.31
N ALA A 29 14.19 2.81 -3.27
CA ALA A 29 14.97 2.64 -2.07
C ALA A 29 14.77 1.20 -1.58
N PRO A 30 15.79 0.57 -0.98
CA PRO A 30 15.70 -0.81 -0.53
C PRO A 30 14.41 -1.02 0.27
N ILE A 31 13.61 -2.02 -0.12
CA ILE A 31 12.39 -2.40 0.59
C ILE A 31 12.82 -2.75 2.02
N GLY A 32 12.55 -1.85 2.97
CA GLY A 32 12.84 -2.07 4.39
C GLY A 32 13.88 -1.15 5.02
N ASP A 33 14.53 -0.23 4.30
CA ASP A 33 15.34 0.81 4.96
C ASP A 33 14.42 1.90 5.54
N PRO A 34 14.32 2.04 6.88
CA PRO A 34 13.50 3.09 7.50
C PRO A 34 14.03 4.51 7.23
N SER A 35 15.27 4.66 6.78
CA SER A 35 15.91 5.93 6.45
C SER A 35 15.72 6.35 4.99
N ALA A 36 15.15 5.47 4.17
CA ALA A 36 14.85 5.76 2.78
C ALA A 36 13.86 6.92 2.63
N PRO A 37 14.10 7.89 1.72
CA PRO A 37 13.11 8.90 1.39
C PRO A 37 11.80 8.27 0.91
N LYS A 38 10.67 8.70 1.47
CA LYS A 38 9.35 8.23 1.05
C LYS A 38 8.89 8.95 -0.21
N THR A 39 8.26 8.22 -1.12
CA THR A 39 7.57 8.81 -2.27
C THR A 39 6.30 9.53 -1.81
N ARG A 40 5.82 10.50 -2.60
CA ARG A 40 4.54 11.19 -2.31
C ARG A 40 3.36 10.21 -2.22
N ALA A 41 3.37 9.14 -3.01
CA ALA A 41 2.35 8.10 -2.96
C ALA A 41 2.40 7.33 -1.63
N GLN A 42 3.60 6.95 -1.18
CA GLN A 42 3.80 6.28 0.10
C GLN A 42 3.36 7.17 1.28
N VAL A 43 3.72 8.46 1.28
CA VAL A 43 3.29 9.40 2.34
C VAL A 43 1.77 9.52 2.40
N LYS A 44 1.09 9.62 1.25
CA LYS A 44 -0.38 9.66 1.20
C LYS A 44 -1.00 8.38 1.74
N GLN A 45 -0.47 7.23 1.35
CA GLN A 45 -0.95 5.94 1.82
C GLN A 45 -0.76 5.79 3.34
N GLU A 46 0.40 6.18 3.86
CA GLU A 46 0.65 6.20 5.30
C GLU A 46 -0.32 7.14 6.01
N PHE A 47 -0.53 8.36 5.49
CA PHE A 47 -1.48 9.30 6.08
C PHE A 47 -2.91 8.73 6.15
N LEU A 48 -3.36 8.02 5.11
CA LEU A 48 -4.67 7.36 5.12
C LEU A 48 -4.77 6.28 6.21
N ALA A 49 -3.70 5.52 6.44
CA ALA A 49 -3.67 4.54 7.54
C ALA A 49 -3.79 5.20 8.92
N TRP A 50 -3.14 6.35 9.11
CA TRP A 50 -3.27 7.14 10.35
C TRP A 50 -4.68 7.71 10.52
N ARG A 51 -5.30 8.22 9.45
CA ARG A 51 -6.69 8.66 9.47
C ARG A 51 -7.66 7.53 9.82
N ALA A 52 -7.45 6.33 9.27
CA ALA A 52 -8.24 5.15 9.60
C ALA A 52 -8.06 4.71 11.06
N ALA A 53 -6.88 4.94 11.65
CA ALA A 53 -6.62 4.74 13.07
C ALA A 53 -7.18 5.86 13.98
N GLY A 54 -7.86 6.85 13.40
CA GLY A 54 -8.50 7.94 14.12
C GLY A 54 -7.57 9.10 14.48
N TYR A 55 -6.48 9.31 13.72
CA TYR A 55 -5.73 10.56 13.77
C TYR A 55 -6.49 11.67 13.02
N ASP A 56 -6.69 12.81 13.68
CA ASP A 56 -7.17 14.04 13.07
C ASP A 56 -6.14 15.17 13.34
N PRO A 57 -5.49 15.72 12.30
CA PRO A 57 -4.52 16.80 12.49
C PRO A 57 -5.15 18.12 12.96
N ASN A 58 -6.48 18.29 12.85
CA ASN A 58 -7.17 19.51 13.30
C ASN A 58 -7.66 19.40 14.74
N ASP A 59 -7.62 18.21 15.35
CA ASP A 59 -7.98 17.99 16.74
C ASP A 59 -6.82 18.35 17.66
N TRP A 60 -6.60 19.65 17.79
CA TRP A 60 -5.57 20.22 18.66
C TRP A 60 -5.90 20.08 20.15
N LEU A 61 -7.18 19.91 20.49
CA LEU A 61 -7.65 19.75 21.87
C LEU A 61 -7.14 18.45 22.50
N ASN A 62 -7.14 17.36 21.73
CA ASN A 62 -6.66 16.05 22.20
C ASN A 62 -5.24 15.72 21.71
N TYR A 63 -4.49 16.72 21.25
CA TYR A 63 -3.09 16.54 20.92
C TYR A 63 -2.24 16.60 22.20
N PRO A 64 -1.28 15.68 22.42
CA PRO A 64 -0.76 14.67 21.49
C PRO A 64 -1.43 13.29 21.56
N ASP A 65 -2.41 13.07 22.44
CA ASP A 65 -2.99 11.76 22.71
C ASP A 65 -3.62 11.10 21.48
N ASN A 66 -4.28 11.87 20.62
CA ASN A 66 -4.85 11.37 19.38
C ASN A 66 -3.79 10.77 18.44
N ALA A 67 -2.63 11.41 18.32
CA ALA A 67 -1.51 11.01 17.49
C ALA A 67 -0.81 9.79 18.08
N MET A 68 -0.59 9.76 19.41
CA MET A 68 0.03 8.62 20.09
C MET A 68 -0.82 7.35 19.95
N ARG A 69 -2.14 7.45 20.19
CA ARG A 69 -3.08 6.34 20.03
C ARG A 69 -3.09 5.82 18.60
N ALA A 70 -3.20 6.70 17.60
CA ALA A 70 -3.17 6.30 16.19
C ALA A 70 -1.83 5.63 15.82
N GLY A 71 -0.70 6.18 16.29
CA GLY A 71 0.63 5.61 16.07
C GLY A 71 0.77 4.18 16.61
N GLN A 72 0.25 3.92 17.82
CA GLN A 72 0.21 2.58 18.41
C GLN A 72 -0.58 1.61 17.52
N ILE A 73 -1.80 1.97 17.12
CA ILE A 73 -2.66 1.14 16.26
C ILE A 73 -1.95 0.83 14.93
N VAL A 74 -1.40 1.85 14.25
CA VAL A 74 -0.72 1.66 12.95
C VAL A 74 0.54 0.80 13.11
N SER A 75 1.26 0.91 14.22
CA SER A 75 2.43 0.06 14.48
C SER A 75 2.04 -1.41 14.67
N GLN A 76 0.98 -1.69 15.43
CA GLN A 76 0.45 -3.03 15.67
C GLN A 76 -0.04 -3.67 14.36
N GLN A 77 -0.77 -2.92 13.54
CA GLN A 77 -1.22 -3.38 12.23
C GLN A 77 -0.05 -3.75 11.32
N ARG A 78 1.01 -2.94 11.28
CA ARG A 78 2.21 -3.24 10.49
C ARG A 78 2.96 -4.47 10.98
N GLN A 79 3.00 -4.70 12.29
CA GLN A 79 3.57 -5.92 12.86
C GLN A 79 2.76 -7.16 12.46
N ALA A 80 1.42 -7.09 12.55
CA ALA A 80 0.54 -8.18 12.14
C ALA A 80 0.68 -8.53 10.66
N GLN A 81 0.76 -7.53 9.77
CA GLN A 81 0.97 -7.74 8.33
C GLN A 81 2.30 -8.44 8.03
N ARG A 82 3.38 -8.07 8.75
CA ARG A 82 4.69 -8.72 8.62
C ARG A 82 4.65 -10.17 9.10
N ALA A 83 3.90 -10.46 10.17
CA ALA A 83 3.73 -11.82 10.67
C ALA A 83 2.92 -12.70 9.69
N THR A 84 1.88 -12.17 9.04
CA THR A 84 1.10 -12.90 8.04
C THR A 84 1.88 -13.18 6.76
N GLY A 85 2.73 -12.25 6.31
CA GLY A 85 3.55 -12.44 5.11
C GLY A 85 4.78 -13.33 5.28
N ALA A 86 5.05 -13.81 6.51
CA ALA A 86 6.15 -14.71 6.83
C ALA A 86 5.71 -16.20 6.94
N ASN A 87 4.41 -16.48 6.81
CA ASN A 87 3.82 -17.82 6.76
C ASN A 87 3.36 -18.15 5.34
#